data_AF-A0A0M4TMS5-F1
#
_entry.id   AF-A0A0M4TMS5-F1
#
_cell.length_a   1.000
_cell.length_b   1.000
_cell.length_c   1.000
_cell.angle_alpha   90.00
_cell.angle_beta   90.00
_cell.angle_gamma   90.00
#
_symmetry.space_group_name_H-M   'P 1'
#
loop_
_entity.id
_entity.type
_entity.pdbx_description
1 polymer ?
#
loop_
_entity_poly.entity_id
_entity_poly.type
_entity_poly.pdbx_seq_one_letter_code
_entity_poly.pdbx_strand_id
1 'polypeptide(L)'
;MDTVNQELIKALIGFIPTLIGLLLAWQFGTRISVAWNLRQKRRESVLEAVHTFQLIYGKWFAIAKTWNLHLSRKPDESNNEAYQAWLQHEQELLGELLKLEGDLEALLLKLSCQYTLNNSITETIERFREGFQVLRRTMWERQGISWFAYPEGDYSSFKILAARIVNFLTCEELVTDRGQEVKIAERNFFKSNFKSISKFVEPGSR
;
A
#
# COMPACT_ATOMS: atom_id res chain seq x y z
N MET A 1 -22.47 -64.42 -23.30
CA MET A 1 -22.20 -63.00 -22.96
C MET A 1 -22.59 -62.86 -21.51
N ASP A 2 -21.58 -62.93 -20.65
CA ASP A 2 -21.74 -63.44 -19.29
C ASP A 2 -22.28 -62.36 -18.36
N THR A 3 -23.12 -62.74 -17.40
CA THR A 3 -23.73 -61.85 -16.39
C THR A 3 -22.70 -60.96 -15.69
N VAL A 4 -21.48 -61.47 -15.53
CA VAL A 4 -20.32 -60.74 -15.01
C VAL A 4 -20.01 -59.48 -15.83
N ASN A 5 -20.10 -59.53 -17.16
CA ASN A 5 -19.84 -58.38 -18.03
C ASN A 5 -20.92 -57.30 -17.89
N GLN A 6 -22.18 -57.68 -17.65
CA GLN A 6 -23.27 -56.72 -17.44
C GLN A 6 -23.14 -56.00 -16.11
N GLU A 7 -22.74 -56.70 -15.05
CA GLU A 7 -22.50 -56.09 -13.73
C GLU A 7 -21.29 -55.15 -13.75
N LEU A 8 -20.22 -55.51 -14.49
CA LEU A 8 -19.06 -54.64 -14.71
C LEU A 8 -19.43 -53.33 -15.41
N ILE A 9 -20.26 -53.39 -16.46
CA ILE A 9 -20.70 -52.21 -17.20
C ILE A 9 -21.54 -51.28 -16.31
N LYS A 10 -22.46 -51.84 -15.51
CA LYS A 10 -23.28 -51.05 -14.57
C LYS A 10 -22.42 -50.36 -13.52
N ALA A 11 -21.45 -51.07 -12.95
CA ALA A 11 -20.52 -50.49 -11.98
C ALA A 11 -19.75 -49.32 -12.60
N LEU A 12 -19.22 -49.51 -13.82
CA LEU A 12 -18.42 -48.50 -14.53
C LEU A 12 -19.23 -47.23 -14.85
N ILE A 13 -20.50 -47.38 -15.25
CA ILE A 13 -21.42 -46.25 -15.46
C ILE A 13 -21.66 -45.47 -14.16
N GLY A 14 -21.74 -46.15 -13.02
CA GLY A 14 -21.89 -45.53 -11.70
C GLY A 14 -20.66 -44.72 -11.23
N PHE A 15 -19.46 -45.05 -11.72
CA PHE A 15 -18.21 -44.33 -11.38
C PHE A 15 -18.01 -43.00 -12.13
N ILE A 16 -18.65 -42.84 -13.29
CA ILE A 16 -18.52 -41.61 -14.09
C ILE A 16 -18.99 -40.36 -13.31
N PRO A 17 -20.20 -40.33 -12.71
CA PRO A 17 -20.66 -39.13 -11.99
C PRO A 17 -19.81 -38.80 -10.76
N THR A 18 -19.24 -39.80 -10.07
CA THR A 18 -18.35 -39.55 -8.93
C THR A 18 -17.02 -38.95 -9.37
N LEU A 19 -16.43 -39.42 -10.48
CA LEU A 19 -15.23 -38.83 -11.07
C LEU A 19 -15.46 -37.40 -11.55
N ILE A 20 -16.58 -37.14 -12.24
CA ILE A 20 -16.94 -35.78 -12.69
C ILE A 20 -17.15 -34.86 -11.47
N GLY A 21 -17.88 -35.33 -10.45
CA GLY A 21 -18.10 -34.58 -9.22
C GLY A 21 -16.79 -34.22 -8.51
N LEU A 22 -15.86 -35.17 -8.41
CA LEU A 22 -14.54 -34.94 -7.79
C LEU A 22 -13.72 -33.92 -8.58
N LEU A 23 -13.71 -34.01 -9.92
CA LEU A 23 -12.96 -33.10 -10.78
C LEU A 23 -13.53 -31.68 -10.72
N LEU A 24 -14.86 -31.54 -10.70
CA LEU A 24 -15.51 -30.24 -10.51
C LEU A 24 -15.21 -29.68 -9.12
N ALA A 25 -15.39 -30.47 -8.05
CA ALA A 25 -15.09 -30.05 -6.70
C ALA A 25 -13.64 -29.59 -6.54
N TRP A 26 -12.70 -30.31 -7.15
CA TRP A 26 -11.29 -29.92 -7.20
C TRP A 26 -11.07 -28.60 -7.92
N GLN A 27 -11.66 -28.44 -9.11
CA GLN A 27 -11.49 -27.24 -9.93
C GLN A 27 -12.11 -26.00 -9.27
N PHE A 28 -13.27 -26.14 -8.63
CA PHE A 28 -13.91 -25.05 -7.90
C PHE A 28 -13.19 -24.75 -6.59
N GLY A 29 -12.82 -25.79 -5.83
CA GLY A 29 -12.12 -25.65 -4.56
C GLY A 29 -10.77 -24.93 -4.69
N THR A 30 -9.97 -25.32 -5.68
CA THR A 30 -8.67 -24.67 -5.94
C THR A 30 -8.84 -23.20 -6.33
N ARG A 31 -9.80 -22.86 -7.20
CA ARG A 31 -10.06 -21.47 -7.62
C ARG A 31 -10.54 -20.60 -6.47
N ILE A 32 -11.48 -21.10 -5.67
CA ILE A 32 -12.00 -20.38 -4.50
C ILE A 32 -10.87 -20.17 -3.47
N SER A 33 -10.08 -21.22 -3.21
CA SER A 33 -8.94 -21.15 -2.29
C SER A 33 -7.89 -20.12 -2.74
N VAL A 34 -7.52 -20.10 -4.02
CA VAL A 34 -6.58 -19.10 -4.56
C VAL A 34 -7.14 -17.69 -4.45
N ALA A 35 -8.40 -17.47 -4.82
CA ALA A 35 -9.04 -16.16 -4.71
C ALA A 35 -9.10 -15.67 -3.26
N TRP A 36 -9.41 -16.56 -2.32
CA TRP A 36 -9.42 -16.27 -0.89
C TRP A 36 -8.02 -15.89 -0.38
N ASN A 37 -7.00 -16.70 -0.70
CA ASN A 37 -5.62 -16.46 -0.27
C ASN A 37 -5.09 -15.13 -0.82
N LEU A 38 -5.42 -14.79 -2.07
CA LEU A 38 -5.05 -13.49 -2.65
C LEU A 38 -5.75 -12.33 -1.93
N ARG A 39 -7.04 -12.47 -1.60
CA ARG A 39 -7.78 -11.45 -0.85
C ARG A 39 -7.22 -11.27 0.55
N GLN A 40 -6.92 -12.36 1.23
CA GLN A 40 -6.32 -12.34 2.56
C GLN A 40 -4.95 -11.65 2.55
N LYS A 41 -4.04 -12.05 1.65
CA LYS A 41 -2.73 -11.42 1.50
C LYS A 41 -2.81 -9.92 1.23
N ARG A 42 -3.79 -9.49 0.42
CA ARG A 42 -4.02 -8.06 0.17
C ARG A 42 -4.42 -7.33 1.46
N ARG A 43 -5.34 -7.90 2.24
CA ARG A 43 -5.77 -7.31 3.53
C ARG A 43 -4.62 -7.22 4.52
N GLU A 44 -3.79 -8.26 4.62
CA GLU A 44 -2.60 -8.26 5.46
C GLU A 44 -1.61 -7.15 5.04
N SER A 45 -1.35 -7.00 3.74
CA SER A 45 -0.50 -5.93 3.22
C SER A 45 -1.07 -4.52 3.48
N VAL A 46 -2.39 -4.34 3.42
CA VAL A 46 -3.06 -3.07 3.76
C VAL A 46 -2.89 -2.75 5.24
N LEU A 47 -3.16 -3.71 6.12
CA LEU A 47 -3.03 -3.53 7.56
C LEU A 47 -1.58 -3.20 7.95
N GLU A 48 -0.61 -3.84 7.32
CA GLU A 48 0.81 -3.54 7.49
C GLU A 48 1.12 -2.09 7.07
N ALA A 49 0.60 -1.62 5.94
CA ALA A 49 0.80 -0.25 5.47
C ALA A 49 0.17 0.79 6.41
N VAL A 50 -1.05 0.54 6.89
CA VAL A 50 -1.73 1.41 7.88
C VAL A 50 -0.93 1.48 9.18
N HIS A 51 -0.49 0.34 9.70
CA HIS A 51 0.32 0.29 10.92
C HIS A 51 1.64 1.05 10.75
N THR A 52 2.33 0.84 9.62
CA THR A 52 3.58 1.54 9.30
C THR A 52 3.36 3.06 9.21
N PHE A 53 2.29 3.49 8.54
CA PHE A 53 1.91 4.91 8.47
C PHE A 53 1.66 5.52 9.86
N GLN A 54 0.90 4.84 10.72
CA GLN A 54 0.61 5.30 12.07
C GLN A 54 1.87 5.42 12.93
N LEU A 55 2.80 4.45 12.82
CA LEU A 55 4.10 4.53 13.48
C LEU A 55 4.91 5.73 12.99
N ILE A 56 4.95 5.96 11.67
CA ILE A 56 5.65 7.09 11.08
C ILE A 56 5.06 8.41 11.59
N TYR A 57 3.74 8.55 11.55
CA TYR A 57 3.04 9.73 12.06
C TYR A 57 3.29 9.97 13.55
N GLY A 58 3.22 8.92 14.38
CA GLY A 58 3.46 9.01 15.81
C GLY A 58 4.88 9.46 16.15
N LYS A 59 5.89 8.92 15.44
CA LYS A 59 7.30 9.34 15.59
C LYS A 59 7.50 10.78 15.16
N TRP A 60 6.92 11.17 14.02
CA TRP A 60 7.01 12.53 13.50
C TRP A 60 6.47 13.53 14.53
N PHE A 61 5.33 13.19 15.15
CA PHE A 61 4.73 14.01 16.19
C PHE A 61 5.58 14.09 17.47
N ALA A 62 6.21 12.98 17.86
CA ALA A 62 7.12 12.95 18.99
C ALA A 62 8.34 13.87 18.74
N ILE A 63 8.97 13.78 17.57
CA ILE A 63 10.10 14.64 17.18
C ILE A 63 9.70 16.11 17.21
N ALA A 64 8.56 16.47 16.62
CA ALA A 64 8.06 17.84 16.62
C ALA A 64 7.90 18.42 18.04
N LYS A 65 7.41 17.61 18.99
CA LYS A 65 7.29 18.02 20.40
C LYS A 65 8.63 18.11 21.11
N THR A 66 9.49 17.11 20.93
CA THR A 66 10.82 17.09 21.52
C THR A 66 11.65 18.28 21.04
N TRP A 67 11.50 18.67 19.78
CA TRP A 67 12.13 19.87 19.22
C TRP A 67 11.71 21.16 19.94
N ASN A 68 10.41 21.37 20.13
CA ASN A 68 9.92 22.54 20.87
C ASN A 68 10.45 22.57 22.31
N LEU A 69 10.52 21.41 22.97
CA LEU A 69 11.10 21.30 24.31
C LEU A 69 12.61 21.59 24.31
N HIS A 70 13.32 21.10 23.29
CA HIS A 70 14.76 21.31 23.10
C HIS A 70 15.10 22.79 22.94
N LEU A 71 14.33 23.53 22.14
CA LEU A 71 14.49 24.98 21.98
C LEU A 71 14.18 25.74 23.29
N SER A 72 13.17 25.29 24.04
CA SER A 72 12.79 25.91 25.33
C SER A 72 13.86 25.74 26.43
N ARG A 73 14.80 24.80 26.25
CA ARG A 73 15.88 24.47 27.19
C ARG A 73 17.26 24.88 26.66
N LYS A 74 17.34 25.81 25.71
CA LYS A 74 18.62 26.29 25.18
C LYS A 74 19.51 26.78 26.34
N PRO A 75 20.68 26.17 26.58
CA PRO A 75 21.61 26.65 27.60
C PRO A 75 22.24 27.98 27.17
N ASP A 76 22.75 28.72 28.13
CA ASP A 76 23.55 29.91 27.85
C ASP A 76 24.80 29.52 27.03
N GLU A 77 25.13 30.32 26.02
CA GLU A 77 26.25 30.09 25.10
C GLU A 77 27.60 30.20 25.82
N SER A 78 27.63 30.82 27.01
CA SER A 78 28.79 30.86 27.89
C SER A 78 29.20 29.49 28.45
N ASN A 79 28.26 28.53 28.54
CA ASN A 79 28.53 27.19 29.02
C ASN A 79 28.87 26.24 27.87
N ASN A 80 30.16 26.21 27.50
CA ASN A 80 30.67 25.43 26.36
C ASN A 80 30.23 23.96 26.39
N GLU A 81 30.29 23.27 27.54
CA GLU A 81 29.96 21.84 27.62
C GLU A 81 28.46 21.60 27.41
N ALA A 82 27.60 22.35 28.10
CA ALA A 82 26.16 22.21 27.95
C ALA A 82 25.68 22.60 26.54
N TYR A 83 26.29 23.65 25.96
CA TYR A 83 25.96 24.10 24.61
C TYR A 83 26.38 23.08 23.54
N GLN A 84 27.54 22.43 23.68
CA GLN A 84 27.96 21.36 22.76
C GLN A 84 27.03 20.13 22.85
N ALA A 85 26.65 19.71 24.05
CA ALA A 85 25.68 18.62 24.22
C ALA A 85 24.31 18.97 23.61
N TRP A 86 23.88 20.23 23.73
CA TRP A 86 22.66 20.72 23.09
C TRP A 86 22.76 20.65 21.56
N LEU A 87 23.85 21.10 20.96
CA LEU A 87 24.06 21.00 19.50
C LEU A 87 24.10 19.55 19.00
N GLN A 88 24.68 18.63 19.76
CA GLN A 88 24.67 17.21 19.41
C GLN A 88 23.23 16.67 19.39
N HIS A 89 22.42 17.01 20.39
CA HIS A 89 21.04 16.59 20.43
C HIS A 89 20.18 17.21 19.30
N GLU A 90 20.45 18.45 18.89
CA GLU A 90 19.85 19.07 17.69
C GLU A 90 20.13 18.21 16.44
N GLN A 91 21.38 17.78 16.26
CA GLN A 91 21.77 16.93 15.12
C GLN A 91 21.12 15.54 15.16
N GLU A 92 20.99 14.95 16.35
CA GLU A 92 20.29 13.68 16.54
C GLU A 92 18.82 13.78 16.10
N LEU A 93 18.10 14.80 16.56
CA LEU A 93 16.69 15.02 16.20
C LEU A 93 16.50 15.25 14.70
N LEU A 94 17.39 16.02 14.08
CA LEU A 94 17.39 16.22 12.61
C LEU A 94 17.66 14.91 11.87
N GLY A 95 18.62 14.11 12.33
CA GLY A 95 18.93 12.80 11.76
C GLY A 95 17.76 11.82 11.86
N GLU A 96 17.07 11.80 13.00
CA GLU A 96 15.85 11.00 13.20
C GLU A 96 14.73 11.44 12.26
N LEU A 97 14.52 12.74 12.07
CA LEU A 97 13.51 13.25 11.16
C LEU A 97 13.80 12.86 9.70
N LEU A 98 15.06 12.99 9.25
CA LEU A 98 15.46 12.61 7.89
C LEU A 98 15.26 11.12 7.63
N LYS A 99 15.61 10.28 8.60
CA LYS A 99 15.36 8.84 8.53
C LYS A 99 13.87 8.56 8.40
N LEU A 100 13.05 9.24 9.20
CA LEU A 100 11.61 9.08 9.20
C LEU A 100 10.95 9.54 7.89
N GLU A 101 11.47 10.62 7.28
CA GLU A 101 11.06 11.08 5.95
C GLU A 101 11.40 10.03 4.88
N GLY A 102 12.57 9.38 4.97
CA GLY A 102 12.93 8.26 4.11
C GLY A 102 11.99 7.06 4.26
N ASP A 103 11.61 6.70 5.50
CA ASP A 103 10.64 5.64 5.78
C ASP A 103 9.25 5.97 5.18
N LEU A 104 8.84 7.24 5.23
CA LEU A 104 7.60 7.72 4.60
C LEU A 104 7.66 7.56 3.07
N GLU A 105 8.72 8.03 2.43
CA GLU A 105 8.87 7.93 0.98
C GLU A 105 8.89 6.47 0.50
N ALA A 106 9.56 5.57 1.24
CA ALA A 106 9.54 4.15 0.96
C ALA A 106 8.13 3.56 1.05
N LEU A 107 7.35 3.96 2.06
CA LEU A 107 5.94 3.56 2.19
C LEU A 107 5.10 4.09 1.02
N LEU A 108 5.25 5.36 0.65
CA LEU A 108 4.51 5.97 -0.46
C LEU A 108 4.84 5.31 -1.81
N LEU A 109 6.11 4.96 -2.04
CA LEU A 109 6.53 4.21 -3.23
C LEU A 109 5.93 2.79 -3.24
N LYS A 110 5.93 2.09 -2.10
CA LYS A 110 5.26 0.78 -1.99
C LYS A 110 3.78 0.90 -2.34
N LEU A 111 3.10 1.94 -1.84
CA LEU A 111 1.68 2.20 -2.11
C LEU A 111 1.43 2.53 -3.59
N SER A 112 2.26 3.35 -4.23
CA SER A 112 2.08 3.71 -5.64
C SER A 112 2.31 2.53 -6.60
N CYS A 113 3.20 1.60 -6.24
CA CYS A 113 3.37 0.35 -6.99
C CYS A 113 2.16 -0.60 -6.84
N GLN A 114 1.58 -0.66 -5.64
CA GLN A 114 0.49 -1.60 -5.31
C GLN A 114 -0.90 -1.10 -5.73
N TYR A 115 -1.12 0.22 -5.72
CA TYR A 115 -2.43 0.84 -5.89
C TYR A 115 -2.44 1.88 -7.02
N THR A 116 -3.61 2.06 -7.64
CA THR A 116 -3.89 3.25 -8.46
C THR A 116 -4.37 4.36 -7.55
N LEU A 117 -3.60 5.44 -7.45
CA LEU A 117 -3.98 6.60 -6.66
C LEU A 117 -4.86 7.53 -7.51
N ASN A 118 -6.04 7.89 -7.00
CA ASN A 118 -6.82 8.99 -7.57
C ASN A 118 -6.10 10.31 -7.25
N ASN A 119 -6.21 11.30 -8.14
CA ASN A 119 -5.74 12.67 -7.96
C ASN A 119 -6.04 13.26 -6.57
N SER A 120 -7.23 13.02 -6.01
CA SER A 120 -7.59 13.51 -4.67
C SER A 120 -6.73 12.91 -3.56
N ILE A 121 -6.35 11.64 -3.70
CA ILE A 121 -5.47 10.95 -2.73
C ILE A 121 -4.04 11.39 -2.93
N THR A 122 -3.59 11.52 -4.19
CA THR A 122 -2.27 12.05 -4.52
C THR A 122 -2.06 13.43 -3.89
N GLU A 123 -3.03 14.33 -4.04
CA GLU A 123 -2.99 15.65 -3.40
C GLU A 123 -2.93 15.57 -1.87
N THR A 124 -3.68 14.65 -1.27
CA THR A 124 -3.65 14.43 0.19
C THR A 124 -2.26 13.96 0.65
N ILE A 125 -1.63 13.05 -0.11
CA ILE A 125 -0.29 12.54 0.15
C ILE A 125 0.76 13.65 -0.03
N GLU A 126 0.65 14.46 -1.08
CA GLU A 126 1.56 15.57 -1.35
C GLU A 126 1.54 16.60 -0.22
N ARG A 127 0.36 17.03 0.21
CA ARG A 127 0.21 17.95 1.36
C ARG A 127 0.74 17.35 2.66
N PHE A 128 0.57 16.03 2.84
CA PHE A 128 1.13 15.34 4.00
C PHE A 128 2.67 15.33 3.95
N ARG A 129 3.26 15.09 2.77
CA ARG A 129 4.70 15.18 2.57
C ARG A 129 5.22 16.61 2.80
N GLU A 130 4.50 17.63 2.34
CA GLU A 130 4.85 19.03 2.61
C GLU A 130 4.95 19.31 4.11
N GLY A 131 4.08 18.73 4.94
CA GLY A 131 4.16 18.87 6.41
C GLY A 131 5.49 18.35 7.00
N PHE A 132 6.06 17.27 6.46
CA PHE A 132 7.40 16.80 6.85
C PHE A 132 8.48 17.80 6.44
N GLN A 133 8.38 18.35 5.23
CA GLN A 133 9.34 19.33 4.72
C GLN A 133 9.30 20.65 5.49
N VAL A 134 8.10 21.09 5.88
CA VAL A 134 7.91 22.26 6.74
C VAL A 134 8.56 22.04 8.09
N LEU A 135 8.28 20.91 8.76
CA LEU A 135 8.91 20.58 10.04
C LEU A 135 10.44 20.63 9.93
N ARG A 136 10.96 19.97 8.90
CA ARG A 136 12.40 19.89 8.64
C ARG A 136 13.02 21.26 8.43
N ARG A 137 12.37 22.13 7.64
CA ARG A 137 12.81 23.53 7.43
C ARG A 137 12.80 24.32 8.73
N THR A 138 11.72 24.21 9.51
CA THR A 138 11.58 24.87 10.82
C THR A 138 12.69 24.45 11.79
N MET A 139 13.08 23.18 11.78
CA MET A 139 14.20 22.70 12.58
C MET A 139 15.54 23.29 12.10
N TRP A 140 15.78 23.31 10.79
CA TRP A 140 16.98 23.94 10.22
C TRP A 140 17.09 25.43 10.53
N GLU A 141 15.96 26.13 10.56
CA GLU A 141 15.88 27.56 10.89
C GLU A 141 15.93 27.82 12.41
N ARG A 142 16.03 26.77 13.24
CA ARG A 142 16.05 26.87 14.71
C ARG A 142 14.80 27.53 15.31
N GLN A 143 13.67 27.35 14.64
CA GLN A 143 12.40 27.96 15.04
C GLN A 143 11.52 26.95 15.78
N GLY A 144 10.72 27.48 16.71
CA GLY A 144 9.68 26.71 17.38
C GLY A 144 8.51 26.45 16.43
N ILE A 145 7.92 25.27 16.55
CA ILE A 145 6.77 24.83 15.77
C ILE A 145 5.51 25.29 16.51
N SER A 146 4.85 26.33 16.01
CA SER A 146 3.67 26.98 16.65
C SER A 146 2.33 26.27 16.41
N TRP A 147 2.38 25.00 15.99
CA TRP A 147 1.24 24.21 15.49
C TRP A 147 0.06 24.09 16.47
N PHE A 148 0.28 24.30 17.76
CA PHE A 148 -0.73 24.12 18.81
C PHE A 148 -1.46 25.40 19.22
N ALA A 149 -1.00 26.57 18.79
CA ALA A 149 -1.50 27.84 19.29
C ALA A 149 -2.76 28.36 18.57
N TYR A 150 -3.08 27.83 17.38
CA TYR A 150 -4.18 28.33 16.56
C TYR A 150 -5.26 27.26 16.33
N PRO A 151 -6.52 27.47 16.77
CA PRO A 151 -7.65 26.58 16.51
C PRO A 151 -7.94 26.38 15.00
N GLU A 152 -7.58 27.37 14.18
CA GLU A 152 -7.70 27.36 12.72
C GLU A 152 -6.39 26.96 12.00
N GLY A 153 -5.36 26.55 12.74
CA GLY A 153 -4.00 26.39 12.24
C GLY A 153 -3.68 25.08 11.51
N ASP A 154 -2.52 25.09 10.83
CA ASP A 154 -1.95 24.03 9.98
C ASP A 154 -1.91 22.62 10.60
N TYR A 155 -1.88 22.53 11.94
CA TYR A 155 -1.86 21.24 12.64
C TYR A 155 -3.17 20.47 12.58
N SER A 156 -4.30 21.18 12.66
CA SER A 156 -5.62 20.57 12.51
C SER A 156 -5.76 19.96 11.12
N SER A 157 -5.29 20.69 10.10
CA SER A 157 -5.16 20.24 8.72
C SER A 157 -4.28 18.98 8.63
N PHE A 158 -3.12 18.96 9.29
CA PHE A 158 -2.22 17.80 9.25
C PHE A 158 -2.83 16.53 9.86
N LYS A 159 -3.56 16.63 10.98
CA LYS A 159 -4.33 15.52 11.54
C LYS A 159 -5.42 15.01 10.61
N ILE A 160 -6.14 15.93 9.97
CA ILE A 160 -7.19 15.59 9.00
C ILE A 160 -6.57 14.86 7.81
N LEU A 161 -5.41 15.30 7.30
CA LEU A 161 -4.67 14.61 6.24
C LEU A 161 -4.26 13.20 6.65
N ALA A 162 -3.71 13.02 7.87
CA ALA A 162 -3.36 11.70 8.39
C ALA A 162 -4.58 10.77 8.48
N ALA A 163 -5.71 11.28 9.01
CA ALA A 163 -6.96 10.53 9.09
C ALA A 163 -7.50 10.16 7.71
N ARG A 164 -7.40 11.07 6.73
CA ARG A 164 -7.80 10.81 5.33
C ARG A 164 -6.95 9.73 4.69
N ILE A 165 -5.63 9.73 4.92
CA ILE A 165 -4.73 8.69 4.41
C ILE A 165 -5.09 7.33 5.03
N VAL A 166 -5.30 7.26 6.34
CA VAL A 166 -5.72 6.00 7.00
C VAL A 166 -7.05 5.52 6.44
N ASN A 167 -8.04 6.42 6.32
CA ASN A 167 -9.34 6.07 5.76
C ASN A 167 -9.21 5.54 4.32
N PHE A 168 -8.41 6.21 3.49
CA PHE A 168 -8.09 5.75 2.14
C PHE A 168 -7.50 4.34 2.13
N LEU A 169 -6.50 4.08 2.98
CA LEU A 169 -5.87 2.77 3.07
C LEU A 169 -6.85 1.68 3.53
N THR A 170 -7.77 2.00 4.43
CA THR A 170 -8.75 1.04 4.95
C THR A 170 -9.96 0.81 4.05
N CYS A 171 -10.29 1.75 3.17
CA CYS A 171 -11.39 1.60 2.21
C CYS A 171 -10.99 0.59 1.10
N GLU A 172 -11.33 -0.69 1.31
CA GLU A 172 -11.10 -1.82 0.38
C GLU A 172 -11.69 -1.58 -1.04
N GLU A 173 -12.61 -0.61 -1.18
CA GLU A 173 -13.42 -0.35 -2.39
C GLU A 173 -12.72 0.44 -3.52
N LEU A 174 -11.52 0.98 -3.33
CA LEU A 174 -10.86 1.76 -4.40
C LEU A 174 -9.94 0.95 -5.32
N VAL A 175 -9.95 -0.38 -5.22
CA VAL A 175 -9.28 -1.27 -6.18
C VAL A 175 -10.30 -1.91 -7.11
N THR A 176 -10.96 -1.08 -7.91
CA THR A 176 -11.79 -1.51 -9.04
C THR A 176 -11.46 -0.66 -10.25
N ASP A 177 -10.29 -0.90 -10.86
CA ASP A 177 -10.25 -0.83 -12.33
C ASP A 177 -9.13 -1.64 -12.99
N ARG A 178 -7.93 -1.76 -12.40
CA ARG A 178 -6.87 -2.59 -13.04
C ARG A 178 -7.25 -4.06 -13.22
N GLY A 179 -8.15 -4.61 -12.39
CA GLY A 179 -8.65 -5.98 -12.58
C GLY A 179 -9.59 -6.15 -13.78
N GLN A 180 -10.27 -5.08 -14.20
CA GLN A 180 -11.07 -5.05 -15.43
C GLN A 180 -10.23 -4.59 -16.61
N GLU A 181 -9.40 -3.57 -16.49
CA GLU A 181 -8.51 -3.11 -17.57
C GLU A 181 -7.43 -4.13 -17.94
N VAL A 182 -6.81 -4.85 -16.99
CA VAL A 182 -5.85 -5.92 -17.33
C VAL A 182 -6.57 -7.11 -17.95
N LYS A 183 -7.79 -7.47 -17.49
CA LYS A 183 -8.60 -8.50 -18.16
C LYS A 183 -9.09 -8.06 -19.54
N ILE A 184 -9.40 -6.78 -19.76
CA ILE A 184 -9.78 -6.21 -21.05
C ILE A 184 -8.56 -6.11 -21.97
N ALA A 185 -7.39 -5.72 -21.45
CA ALA A 185 -6.13 -5.64 -22.18
C ALA A 185 -5.62 -7.04 -22.55
N GLU A 186 -5.65 -8.03 -21.66
CA GLU A 186 -5.34 -9.42 -21.98
C GLU A 186 -6.33 -9.98 -23.01
N ARG A 187 -7.64 -9.74 -22.84
CA ARG A 187 -8.67 -10.19 -23.80
C ARG A 187 -8.53 -9.52 -25.17
N ASN A 188 -8.09 -8.26 -25.23
CA ASN A 188 -7.86 -7.53 -26.47
C ASN A 188 -6.52 -7.90 -27.11
N PHE A 189 -5.46 -8.14 -26.33
CA PHE A 189 -4.17 -8.64 -26.80
C PHE A 189 -4.30 -10.04 -27.40
N PHE A 190 -5.01 -10.95 -26.73
CA PHE A 190 -5.31 -12.28 -27.29
C PHE A 190 -6.19 -12.20 -28.54
N LYS A 191 -7.21 -11.32 -28.60
CA LYS A 191 -8.02 -11.12 -29.81
C LYS A 191 -7.23 -10.52 -30.98
N SER A 192 -6.30 -9.61 -30.71
CA SER A 192 -5.45 -8.95 -31.72
C SER A 192 -4.44 -9.93 -32.32
N ASN A 193 -3.75 -10.71 -31.50
CA ASN A 193 -2.76 -11.69 -31.96
C ASN A 193 -3.39 -12.90 -32.67
N PHE A 194 -4.58 -13.34 -32.26
CA PHE A 194 -5.26 -14.45 -32.96
C PHE A 194 -5.71 -14.07 -34.37
N LYS A 195 -6.06 -12.80 -34.60
CA LYS A 195 -6.45 -12.25 -35.92
C LYS A 195 -5.25 -12.03 -36.85
N SER A 196 -4.06 -11.88 -36.29
CA SER A 196 -2.78 -11.82 -37.03
C SER A 196 -2.31 -13.22 -37.44
N ILE A 197 -2.47 -14.22 -36.58
CA ILE A 197 -2.05 -15.60 -36.87
C ILE A 197 -2.99 -16.28 -37.87
N SER A 198 -4.30 -15.96 -37.86
CA SER A 198 -5.25 -16.51 -38.85
C SER A 198 -5.07 -15.98 -40.28
N LYS A 199 -4.25 -14.93 -40.49
CA LYS A 199 -3.90 -14.44 -41.84
C LYS A 199 -2.68 -15.15 -42.44
N PHE A 200 -1.96 -15.95 -41.66
CA PHE A 200 -0.78 -16.69 -42.12
C PHE A 200 -1.05 -18.16 -42.45
N VAL A 201 -2.31 -18.60 -42.34
CA VAL A 201 -2.75 -19.95 -42.71
C VAL A 201 -3.88 -19.85 -43.73
N GLU A 202 -3.62 -19.16 -44.85
CA GLU A 202 -4.33 -19.48 -46.09
C GLU A 202 -3.46 -20.50 -46.85
N PRO A 203 -3.94 -21.73 -47.06
CA PRO A 203 -3.24 -22.68 -47.91
C PRO A 203 -3.25 -22.12 -49.32
N GLY A 204 -2.07 -21.71 -49.79
CA GLY A 204 -1.85 -21.26 -51.16
C GLY A 204 -2.38 -22.31 -52.14
N SER A 205 -3.55 -22.03 -52.70
CA SER A 205 -4.05 -22.67 -53.90
C SER A 205 -3.37 -22.02 -55.10
N ARG A 206 -2.30 -22.64 -55.59
CA ARG A 206 -1.98 -22.91 -57.01
C ARG A 206 -0.50 -23.25 -57.16
#